data_AF-A0A2N3T6X4-F1
#
_entry.id   AF-A0A2N3T6X4-F1
#
_cell.length_a   1.000
_cell.length_b   1.000
_cell.length_c   1.000
_cell.angle_alpha   90.00
_cell.angle_beta   90.00
_cell.angle_gamma   90.00
#
_symmetry.space_group_name_H-M   'P 1'
#
loop_
_entity.id
_entity.type
_entity.pdbx_description
1 polymer ?
#
loop_
_entity_poly.entity_id
_entity_poly.type
_entity_poly.pdbx_seq_one_letter_code
_entity_poly.pdbx_strand_id
1 'polypeptide(L)'
;MIETKIKVTILILGAVFACTAPFIHILYPKKSPEFKILKQQLDNGKITQDTYVLQYEAIEISEKFIGFTNIRKFWYAIGKPISMFYFALLLIYVYPFVLMDKKIKRIVGASIVLFLFISTYFIVWTLWHRQDFPKELYYWAIGIVSIVGSIISIFIVNYDKDKTMRSNVHVLLRFIVNDVKNKYVLEKDKAEFVEDYTNQIEKLKNDGR
;
A
#
# COMPACT_ATOMS: atom_id res chain seq x y z
N MET A 1 -15.73 -10.58 -29.67
CA MET A 1 -15.21 -9.24 -30.04
C MET A 1 -15.98 -8.10 -29.37
N ILE A 2 -17.32 -8.08 -29.42
CA ILE A 2 -18.16 -7.04 -28.79
C ILE A 2 -17.98 -7.00 -27.27
N GLU A 3 -17.98 -8.16 -26.61
CA GLU A 3 -17.79 -8.27 -25.16
C GLU A 3 -16.46 -7.69 -24.68
N THR A 4 -15.37 -7.95 -25.41
CA THR A 4 -14.04 -7.40 -25.11
C THR A 4 -14.03 -5.88 -25.25
N LYS A 5 -14.68 -5.32 -26.28
CA LYS A 5 -14.78 -3.87 -26.47
C LYS A 5 -15.56 -3.22 -25.32
N ILE A 6 -16.66 -3.81 -24.87
CA ILE A 6 -17.45 -3.30 -23.73
C ILE A 6 -16.62 -3.29 -22.45
N LYS A 7 -15.91 -4.38 -22.13
CA LYS A 7 -15.03 -4.46 -20.95
C LYS A 7 -13.93 -3.40 -20.97
N VAL A 8 -13.29 -3.20 -22.12
CA VAL A 8 -12.26 -2.18 -22.30
C VAL A 8 -12.82 -0.77 -22.14
N THR A 9 -14.00 -0.48 -22.71
CA THR A 9 -14.66 0.82 -22.55
C THR A 9 -15.00 1.11 -21.10
N ILE A 10 -15.56 0.14 -20.36
CA ILE A 10 -15.86 0.27 -18.93
C ILE A 10 -14.59 0.54 -18.13
N LEU A 11 -13.49 -0.16 -18.44
CA LEU A 11 -12.20 0.10 -17.81
C LEU A 11 -11.73 1.53 -18.11
N ILE A 12 -11.70 1.95 -19.37
CA ILE A 12 -11.24 3.32 -19.72
C ILE A 12 -12.07 4.38 -18.99
N LEU A 13 -13.41 4.26 -19.00
CA LEU A 13 -14.29 5.20 -18.30
C LEU A 13 -14.04 5.22 -16.79
N GLY A 14 -13.89 4.03 -16.19
CA GLY A 14 -13.56 3.92 -14.77
C GLY A 14 -12.20 4.52 -14.43
N ALA A 15 -11.20 4.41 -15.31
CA ALA A 15 -9.88 4.98 -15.11
C ALA A 15 -9.91 6.51 -15.18
N VAL A 16 -10.65 7.07 -16.14
CA VAL A 16 -10.89 8.51 -16.23
C VAL A 16 -11.57 9.01 -14.96
N PHE A 17 -12.61 8.32 -14.48
CA PHE A 17 -13.30 8.68 -13.25
C PHE A 17 -12.38 8.58 -12.02
N ALA A 18 -11.62 7.49 -11.89
CA ALA A 18 -10.69 7.28 -10.79
C ALA A 18 -9.56 8.32 -10.77
N CYS A 19 -9.02 8.71 -11.92
CA CYS A 19 -7.98 9.73 -12.00
C CYS A 19 -8.52 11.13 -11.73
N THR A 20 -9.79 11.40 -12.05
CA THR A 20 -10.43 12.70 -11.82
C THR A 20 -11.03 12.84 -10.42
N ALA A 21 -11.39 11.74 -9.74
CA ALA A 21 -12.00 11.74 -8.41
C ALA A 21 -11.24 12.58 -7.35
N PRO A 22 -9.89 12.52 -7.26
CA PRO A 22 -9.14 13.36 -6.33
C PRO A 22 -9.20 14.85 -6.66
N PHE A 23 -9.53 15.22 -7.89
CA PHE A 23 -9.61 16.60 -8.37
C PHE A 23 -11.03 17.17 -8.35
N ILE A 24 -12.07 16.35 -8.18
CA ILE A 24 -13.47 16.79 -8.10
C ILE A 24 -13.64 17.90 -7.04
N HIS A 25 -12.91 17.82 -5.92
CA HIS A 25 -12.94 18.82 -4.87
C HIS A 25 -12.55 20.25 -5.33
N ILE A 26 -11.82 20.40 -6.43
CA ILE A 26 -11.42 21.72 -6.98
C ILE A 26 -12.63 22.47 -7.51
N LEU A 27 -13.64 21.76 -8.01
CA LEU A 27 -14.88 22.34 -8.54
C LEU A 27 -15.76 22.95 -7.44
N TYR A 28 -15.49 22.62 -6.16
CA TYR A 28 -16.25 23.12 -5.03
C TYR A 28 -15.54 24.30 -4.35
N PRO A 29 -16.24 25.41 -4.09
CA PRO A 29 -15.66 26.56 -3.40
C PRO A 29 -15.30 26.20 -1.94
N LYS A 30 -14.35 26.95 -1.35
CA LYS A 30 -13.94 26.70 0.04
C LYS A 30 -15.02 27.09 1.06
N LYS A 31 -15.84 28.09 0.72
CA LYS A 31 -17.00 28.59 1.48
C LYS A 31 -18.11 28.90 0.49
N SER A 32 -19.38 28.74 0.86
CA SER A 32 -20.48 29.23 0.03
C SER A 32 -20.44 30.75 -0.16
N PRO A 33 -21.14 31.25 -1.19
CA PRO A 33 -21.40 32.68 -1.34
C PRO A 33 -22.08 33.31 -0.11
N GLU A 34 -22.85 32.54 0.67
CA GLU A 34 -23.60 33.02 1.83
C GLU A 34 -22.68 33.58 2.92
N PHE A 35 -21.53 32.94 3.17
CA PHE A 35 -20.52 33.46 4.10
C PHE A 35 -19.95 34.82 3.67
N LYS A 36 -19.85 35.06 2.36
CA LYS A 36 -19.35 36.35 1.84
C LYS A 36 -20.40 37.44 2.01
N ILE A 37 -21.67 37.12 1.73
CA ILE A 37 -22.80 38.03 1.94
C ILE A 37 -22.94 38.37 3.42
N LEU A 38 -22.88 37.38 4.29
CA LEU A 38 -22.99 37.56 5.74
C LEU A 38 -21.88 38.47 6.29
N LYS A 39 -20.64 38.25 5.85
CA LYS A 39 -19.51 39.13 6.22
C LYS A 39 -19.73 40.56 5.71
N GLN A 40 -20.19 40.72 4.49
CA GLN A 40 -20.48 42.04 3.92
C GLN A 40 -21.63 42.75 4.66
N GLN A 41 -22.63 42.03 5.17
CA GLN A 41 -23.70 42.61 5.98
C GLN A 41 -23.16 43.13 7.33
N LEU A 42 -22.24 42.40 7.96
CA LEU A 42 -21.56 42.84 9.18
C LEU A 42 -20.70 44.08 8.91
N ASP A 43 -19.87 44.06 7.87
CA ASP A 43 -18.96 45.15 7.51
C ASP A 43 -19.75 46.45 7.18
N ASN A 44 -20.95 46.33 6.62
CA ASN A 44 -21.85 47.44 6.34
C ASN A 44 -22.71 47.87 7.54
N GLY A 45 -22.55 47.27 8.72
CA GLY A 45 -23.34 47.56 9.93
C GLY A 45 -24.82 47.17 9.82
N LYS A 46 -25.20 46.33 8.84
CA LYS A 46 -26.59 45.87 8.68
C LYS A 46 -27.00 44.84 9.74
N ILE A 47 -26.03 44.14 10.31
CA ILE A 47 -26.24 43.15 11.38
C ILE A 47 -25.25 43.41 12.50
N THR A 48 -25.63 43.02 13.72
CA THR A 48 -24.74 43.05 14.89
C THR A 48 -23.78 41.86 14.90
N GLN A 49 -22.71 41.97 15.69
CA GLN A 49 -21.73 40.90 15.86
C GLN A 49 -22.38 39.60 16.39
N ASP A 50 -23.31 39.71 17.33
CA ASP A 50 -24.00 38.54 17.90
C ASP A 50 -24.87 37.83 16.85
N THR A 51 -25.60 38.61 16.04
CA THR A 51 -26.40 38.08 14.93
C THR A 51 -25.51 37.41 13.88
N TYR A 52 -24.33 37.99 13.60
CA TYR A 52 -23.34 37.40 12.70
C TYR A 52 -22.89 36.03 13.18
N VAL A 53 -22.55 35.87 14.47
CA VAL A 53 -22.09 34.59 15.03
C VAL A 53 -23.17 33.51 14.89
N LEU A 54 -24.42 33.83 15.26
CA LEU A 54 -25.54 32.89 15.18
C LEU A 54 -25.82 32.46 13.73
N GLN A 55 -25.85 33.41 12.79
CA GLN A 55 -26.07 33.09 11.37
C GLN A 55 -24.88 32.33 10.77
N TYR A 56 -23.65 32.66 11.16
CA TYR A 56 -22.45 31.95 10.72
C TYR A 56 -22.51 30.48 11.14
N GLU A 57 -22.86 30.21 12.39
CA GLU A 57 -23.00 28.84 12.91
C GLU A 57 -24.12 28.07 12.20
N ALA A 58 -25.26 28.72 11.93
CA ALA A 58 -26.36 28.11 11.18
C ALA A 58 -25.95 27.70 9.75
N ILE A 59 -25.22 28.56 9.04
CA ILE A 59 -24.69 28.26 7.70
C ILE A 59 -23.63 27.15 7.77
N GLU A 60 -22.76 27.17 8.79
CA GLU A 60 -21.76 26.11 8.97
C GLU A 60 -22.42 24.74 9.24
N ILE A 61 -23.50 24.70 10.00
CA ILE A 61 -24.27 23.47 10.25
C ILE A 61 -24.96 23.00 8.97
N SER A 62 -25.56 23.91 8.18
CA SER A 62 -26.28 23.54 6.95
C SER A 62 -25.34 23.02 5.84
N GLU A 63 -24.09 23.47 5.81
CA GLU A 63 -23.08 23.00 4.85
C GLU A 63 -22.42 21.66 5.24
N LYS A 64 -22.65 21.16 6.46
CA LYS A 64 -22.07 19.88 6.89
C LYS A 64 -22.60 18.74 6.02
N PHE A 65 -21.68 17.93 5.51
CA PHE A 65 -21.99 16.80 4.64
C PHE A 65 -21.30 15.54 5.19
N ILE A 66 -22.09 14.56 5.66
CA ILE A 66 -21.60 13.27 6.18
C ILE A 66 -20.43 13.44 7.18
N GLY A 67 -20.60 14.32 8.18
CA GLY A 67 -19.58 14.61 9.18
C GLY A 67 -18.44 15.53 8.73
N PHE A 68 -18.35 15.89 7.44
CA PHE A 68 -17.41 16.90 6.94
C PHE A 68 -18.01 18.30 7.02
N THR A 69 -17.16 19.30 7.26
CA THR A 69 -17.61 20.71 7.35
C THR A 69 -18.10 21.28 6.02
N ASN A 70 -17.68 20.70 4.88
CA ASN A 70 -18.18 21.05 3.57
C ASN A 70 -18.00 19.88 2.59
N ILE A 71 -18.75 19.91 1.50
CA ILE A 71 -18.69 18.90 0.43
C ILE A 71 -17.30 18.80 -0.22
N ARG A 72 -16.55 19.90 -0.24
CA ARG A 72 -15.17 19.93 -0.76
C ARG A 72 -14.25 19.00 0.03
N LYS A 73 -14.27 19.06 1.36
CA LYS A 73 -13.44 18.21 2.23
C LYS A 73 -13.86 16.74 2.09
N PHE A 74 -15.16 16.48 1.94
CA PHE A 74 -15.65 15.13 1.65
C PHE A 74 -15.02 14.57 0.36
N TRP A 75 -15.12 15.30 -0.77
CA TRP A 75 -14.53 14.85 -2.04
C TRP A 75 -13.01 14.68 -1.98
N TYR A 76 -12.32 15.54 -1.24
CA TYR A 76 -10.89 15.41 -1.00
C TYR A 76 -10.55 14.14 -0.21
N ALA A 77 -11.34 13.81 0.81
CA ALA A 77 -11.14 12.64 1.65
C ALA A 77 -11.47 11.33 0.91
N ILE A 78 -12.62 11.26 0.21
CA ILE A 78 -13.11 10.04 -0.45
C ILE A 78 -12.44 9.79 -1.81
N GLY A 79 -11.97 10.85 -2.49
CA GLY A 79 -11.40 10.75 -3.83
C GLY A 79 -10.20 9.80 -3.90
N LYS A 80 -9.25 9.92 -2.97
CA LYS A 80 -8.05 9.05 -2.96
C LYS A 80 -8.39 7.57 -2.74
N PRO A 81 -9.19 7.18 -1.73
CA PRO A 81 -9.65 5.80 -1.57
C PRO A 81 -10.36 5.24 -2.80
N ILE A 82 -11.24 6.02 -3.44
CA ILE A 82 -11.94 5.58 -4.67
C ILE A 82 -10.95 5.31 -5.80
N SER A 83 -9.96 6.19 -6.02
CA SER A 83 -8.93 5.96 -7.03
C SER A 83 -8.14 4.69 -6.75
N MET A 84 -7.72 4.48 -5.49
CA MET A 84 -6.97 3.30 -5.06
C MET A 84 -7.78 2.02 -5.23
N PHE A 85 -9.07 2.05 -4.89
CA PHE A 85 -9.99 0.92 -5.09
C PHE A 85 -10.11 0.56 -6.57
N TYR A 86 -10.29 1.57 -7.43
CA TYR A 86 -10.37 1.36 -8.87
C TYR A 86 -9.05 0.78 -9.43
N PHE A 87 -7.89 1.31 -9.04
CA PHE A 87 -6.60 0.74 -9.46
C PHE A 87 -6.44 -0.72 -9.02
N ALA A 88 -6.91 -1.07 -7.83
CA ALA A 88 -6.90 -2.45 -7.37
C ALA A 88 -7.78 -3.36 -8.24
N LEU A 89 -8.98 -2.91 -8.62
CA LEU A 89 -9.85 -3.63 -9.56
C LEU A 89 -9.21 -3.80 -10.94
N LEU A 90 -8.54 -2.76 -11.44
CA LEU A 90 -7.81 -2.83 -12.71
C LEU A 90 -6.68 -3.86 -12.63
N LEU A 91 -5.93 -3.87 -11.53
CA LEU A 91 -4.88 -4.86 -11.31
C LEU A 91 -5.45 -6.28 -11.22
N ILE A 92 -6.60 -6.51 -10.55
CA ILE A 92 -7.29 -7.81 -10.57
C ILE A 92 -7.59 -8.25 -12.00
N TYR A 93 -8.12 -7.33 -12.83
CA TYR A 93 -8.47 -7.64 -14.21
C TYR A 93 -7.24 -8.01 -15.05
N VAL A 94 -6.13 -7.29 -14.86
CA VAL A 94 -4.89 -7.51 -15.63
C VAL A 94 -4.11 -8.72 -15.10
N TYR A 95 -4.22 -9.05 -13.82
CA TYR A 95 -3.47 -10.10 -13.11
C TYR A 95 -3.39 -11.47 -13.82
N PRO A 96 -4.47 -12.01 -14.43
CA PRO A 96 -4.40 -13.28 -15.15
C PRO A 96 -3.54 -13.23 -16.41
N PHE A 97 -3.46 -12.06 -17.06
CA PHE A 97 -2.79 -11.85 -18.35
C PHE A 97 -1.30 -11.52 -18.20
N VAL A 98 -0.85 -11.25 -16.97
CA VAL A 98 0.56 -10.94 -16.69
C VAL A 98 1.38 -12.22 -16.74
N LEU A 99 2.11 -12.41 -17.84
CA LEU A 99 3.14 -13.44 -18.01
C LEU A 99 4.41 -13.00 -17.26
N MET A 100 4.43 -13.20 -15.95
CA MET A 100 5.58 -12.93 -15.09
C MET A 100 5.97 -14.16 -14.29
N ASP A 101 7.19 -14.13 -13.75
CA ASP A 101 7.68 -15.12 -12.81
C ASP A 101 6.68 -15.36 -11.66
N LYS A 102 6.55 -16.64 -11.26
CA LYS A 102 5.62 -17.07 -10.18
C LYS A 102 5.80 -16.27 -8.89
N LYS A 103 7.03 -15.83 -8.58
CA LYS A 103 7.32 -15.00 -7.40
C LYS A 103 6.74 -13.59 -7.55
N ILE A 104 6.97 -12.93 -8.68
CA ILE A 104 6.46 -11.59 -8.95
C ILE A 104 4.94 -11.61 -8.98
N LYS A 105 4.34 -12.62 -9.63
CA LYS A 105 2.89 -12.84 -9.63
C LYS A 105 2.33 -12.94 -8.21
N ARG A 106 2.98 -13.69 -7.32
CA ARG A 106 2.55 -13.77 -5.91
C ARG A 106 2.62 -12.42 -5.18
N ILE A 107 3.66 -11.63 -5.42
CA ILE A 107 3.82 -10.30 -4.82
C ILE A 107 2.72 -9.37 -5.32
N VAL A 108 2.49 -9.31 -6.64
CA VAL A 108 1.41 -8.49 -7.23
C VAL A 108 0.05 -8.90 -6.68
N GLY A 109 -0.21 -10.21 -6.58
CA GLY A 109 -1.45 -10.73 -5.98
C GLY A 109 -1.66 -10.29 -4.53
N ALA A 110 -0.60 -10.32 -3.70
CA ALA A 110 -0.66 -9.82 -2.33
C ALA A 110 -0.91 -8.31 -2.28
N SER A 111 -0.23 -7.53 -3.12
CA SER A 111 -0.42 -6.07 -3.21
C SER A 111 -1.85 -5.70 -3.61
N ILE A 112 -2.47 -6.45 -4.53
CA ILE A 112 -3.88 -6.25 -4.93
C ILE A 112 -4.81 -6.40 -3.72
N VAL A 113 -4.64 -7.46 -2.94
CA VAL A 113 -5.46 -7.72 -1.74
C VAL A 113 -5.29 -6.60 -0.72
N LEU A 114 -4.05 -6.15 -0.50
CA LEU A 114 -3.77 -5.03 0.40
C LEU A 114 -4.40 -3.73 -0.08
N PHE A 115 -4.30 -3.40 -1.37
CA PHE A 115 -4.91 -2.20 -1.93
C PHE A 115 -6.44 -2.21 -1.81
N LEU A 116 -7.08 -3.35 -2.08
CA LEU A 116 -8.53 -3.51 -1.87
C LEU A 116 -8.90 -3.30 -0.42
N PHE A 117 -8.23 -3.98 0.50
CA PHE A 117 -8.53 -3.90 1.92
C PHE A 117 -8.40 -2.47 2.45
N ILE A 118 -7.27 -1.80 2.14
CA ILE A 118 -7.00 -0.43 2.57
C ILE A 118 -8.03 0.54 1.98
N SER A 119 -8.29 0.46 0.68
CA SER A 119 -9.23 1.38 0.02
C SER A 119 -10.66 1.17 0.49
N THR A 120 -11.13 -0.08 0.65
CA THR A 120 -12.45 -0.37 1.21
C THR A 120 -12.56 0.14 2.65
N TYR A 121 -11.55 -0.09 3.50
CA TYR A 121 -11.52 0.45 4.85
C TYR A 121 -11.68 1.97 4.85
N PHE A 122 -10.91 2.69 4.04
CA PHE A 122 -11.00 4.16 4.00
C PHE A 122 -12.29 4.67 3.38
N ILE A 123 -12.89 3.98 2.41
CA ILE A 123 -14.21 4.34 1.87
C ILE A 123 -15.26 4.20 2.98
N VAL A 124 -15.29 3.05 3.68
CA VAL A 124 -16.22 2.82 4.79
C VAL A 124 -16.00 3.86 5.88
N TRP A 125 -14.76 4.10 6.29
CA TRP A 125 -14.42 5.09 7.30
C TRP A 125 -14.84 6.51 6.89
N THR A 126 -14.65 6.89 5.63
CA THR A 126 -15.08 8.21 5.12
C THR A 126 -16.60 8.39 5.15
N LEU A 127 -17.35 7.29 4.99
CA LEU A 127 -18.81 7.29 5.08
C LEU A 127 -19.32 7.07 6.51
N TRP A 128 -18.43 6.76 7.45
CA TRP A 128 -18.77 6.47 8.83
C TRP A 128 -18.87 7.77 9.64
N HIS A 129 -20.08 8.14 10.06
CA HIS A 129 -20.33 9.43 10.71
C HIS A 129 -19.84 9.52 12.17
N ARG A 130 -19.22 8.47 12.72
CA ARG A 130 -18.87 8.40 14.16
C ARG A 130 -17.57 9.14 14.44
N GLN A 131 -17.48 9.69 15.64
CA GLN A 131 -16.34 10.47 16.12
C GLN A 131 -15.04 9.67 16.03
N ASP A 132 -14.01 10.30 15.46
CA ASP A 132 -12.68 9.74 15.29
C ASP A 132 -12.04 9.34 16.62
N PHE A 133 -11.07 8.43 16.55
CA PHE A 133 -10.24 8.10 17.71
C PHE A 133 -9.53 9.35 18.23
N PRO A 134 -9.23 9.43 19.55
CA PRO A 134 -8.39 10.49 20.09
C PRO A 134 -7.04 10.52 19.36
N LYS A 135 -6.51 11.74 19.15
CA LYS A 135 -5.26 12.00 18.40
C LYS A 135 -4.09 11.14 18.89
N GLU A 136 -4.04 10.87 20.18
CA GLU A 136 -3.00 10.05 20.82
C GLU A 136 -2.97 8.62 20.26
N LEU A 137 -4.13 8.00 20.05
CA LEU A 137 -4.20 6.63 19.51
C LEU A 137 -3.66 6.57 18.08
N TYR A 138 -3.82 7.63 17.28
CA TYR A 138 -3.22 7.69 15.95
C TYR A 138 -1.70 7.67 16.01
N TYR A 139 -1.09 8.46 16.92
CA TYR A 139 0.37 8.46 17.07
C TYR A 139 0.90 7.13 17.58
N TRP A 140 0.20 6.51 18.55
CA TRP A 140 0.53 5.16 19.01
C TRP A 140 0.43 4.12 17.90
N ALA A 141 -0.64 4.14 17.11
CA ALA A 141 -0.82 3.21 15.99
C ALA A 141 0.31 3.36 14.96
N ILE A 142 0.67 4.59 14.58
CA ILE A 142 1.78 4.85 13.66
C ILE A 142 3.09 4.30 14.23
N GLY A 143 3.40 4.59 15.50
CA GLY A 143 4.61 4.09 16.16
C GLY A 143 4.69 2.57 16.19
N ILE A 144 3.61 1.89 16.56
CA ILE A 144 3.54 0.43 16.60
C ILE A 144 3.73 -0.16 15.20
N VAL A 145 3.03 0.36 14.19
CA VAL A 145 3.14 -0.13 12.81
C VAL A 145 4.55 0.07 12.26
N SER A 146 5.20 1.19 12.57
CA SER A 146 6.61 1.43 12.18
C SER A 146 7.55 0.41 12.83
N ILE A 147 7.44 0.16 14.13
CA ILE A 147 8.29 -0.82 14.85
C ILE A 147 8.10 -2.22 14.27
N VAL A 148 6.85 -2.67 14.11
CA VAL A 148 6.52 -3.98 13.54
C VAL A 148 7.06 -4.10 12.11
N GLY A 149 6.88 -3.05 11.29
CA GLY A 149 7.41 -2.99 9.93
C GLY A 149 8.93 -3.12 9.88
N SER A 150 9.65 -2.44 10.78
CA SER A 150 11.11 -2.56 10.90
C SER A 150 11.54 -3.96 11.31
N ILE A 151 10.88 -4.57 12.30
CA ILE A 151 11.18 -5.94 12.74
C ILE A 151 11.01 -6.93 11.58
N ILE A 152 9.87 -6.88 10.89
CA ILE A 152 9.61 -7.73 9.72
C ILE A 152 10.68 -7.52 8.63
N SER A 153 11.06 -6.27 8.37
CA SER A 153 12.08 -5.96 7.37
C SER A 153 13.44 -6.55 7.71
N ILE A 154 13.86 -6.48 8.98
CA ILE A 154 15.10 -7.11 9.46
C ILE A 154 15.04 -8.63 9.25
N PHE A 155 13.91 -9.27 9.61
CA PHE A 155 13.75 -10.71 9.40
C PHE A 155 13.84 -11.10 7.92
N ILE A 156 13.22 -10.33 7.02
CA ILE A 156 13.28 -10.58 5.57
C ILE A 156 14.72 -10.48 5.06
N VAL A 157 15.44 -9.42 5.43
CA VAL A 157 16.83 -9.20 5.00
C VAL A 157 17.76 -10.30 5.53
N ASN A 158 17.61 -10.68 6.79
CA ASN A 158 18.44 -11.73 7.38
C ASN A 158 18.16 -13.10 6.76
N TYR A 159 16.89 -13.41 6.46
CA TYR A 159 16.51 -14.65 5.79
C TYR A 159 17.10 -14.73 4.37
N ASP A 160 17.08 -13.63 3.62
CA ASP A 160 17.61 -13.61 2.25
C ASP A 160 19.16 -13.69 2.23
N LYS A 161 19.83 -13.07 3.21
CA LYS A 161 21.28 -13.22 3.41
C LYS A 161 21.67 -14.67 3.70
N ASP A 162 21.00 -15.34 4.64
CA ASP A 162 21.28 -16.74 4.97
C ASP A 162 21.08 -17.64 3.75
N LYS A 163 19.98 -17.44 3.01
CA LYS A 163 19.69 -18.19 1.79
C LYS A 163 20.76 -17.97 0.71
N THR A 164 21.20 -16.74 0.50
CA THR A 164 22.23 -16.40 -0.50
C THR A 164 23.58 -17.00 -0.11
N MET A 165 23.95 -16.93 1.17
CA MET A 165 25.17 -17.55 1.69
C MET A 165 25.16 -19.06 1.48
N ARG A 166 24.05 -19.74 1.82
CA ARG A 166 23.89 -21.19 1.57
C ARG A 166 23.99 -21.56 0.09
N SER A 167 23.43 -20.74 -0.79
CA SER A 167 23.52 -20.96 -2.24
C SER A 167 24.98 -20.86 -2.73
N ASN A 168 25.71 -19.84 -2.28
CA ASN A 168 27.11 -19.65 -2.65
C ASN A 168 28.00 -20.77 -2.11
N VAL A 169 27.75 -21.22 -0.86
CA VAL A 169 28.41 -22.40 -0.29
C VAL A 169 28.14 -23.62 -1.18
N HIS A 170 26.88 -23.92 -1.52
CA HIS A 170 26.57 -25.07 -2.39
C HIS A 170 27.24 -25.01 -3.77
N VAL A 171 27.34 -23.83 -4.38
CA VAL A 171 28.04 -23.64 -5.65
C VAL A 171 29.54 -23.92 -5.49
N LEU A 172 30.17 -23.39 -4.44
CA LEU A 172 31.58 -23.64 -4.12
C LEU A 172 31.85 -25.13 -3.84
N LEU A 173 30.99 -25.76 -3.04
CA LEU A 173 31.07 -27.19 -2.73
C LEU A 173 30.99 -28.03 -4.01
N ARG A 174 30.05 -27.72 -4.91
CA ARG A 174 29.93 -28.41 -6.19
C ARG A 174 31.16 -28.20 -7.08
N PHE A 175 31.72 -26.99 -7.08
CA PHE A 175 32.96 -26.70 -7.81
C PHE A 175 34.13 -27.52 -7.28
N ILE A 176 34.33 -27.59 -5.97
CA ILE A 176 35.42 -28.37 -5.37
C ILE A 176 35.22 -29.87 -5.63
N VAL A 177 34.02 -30.39 -5.38
CA VAL A 177 33.76 -31.83 -5.54
C VAL A 177 33.78 -32.28 -7.00
N ASN A 178 33.39 -31.44 -7.96
CA ASN A 178 33.38 -31.85 -9.36
C ASN A 178 34.65 -31.45 -10.10
N ASP A 179 35.15 -30.23 -9.92
CA ASP A 179 36.24 -29.70 -10.73
C ASP A 179 37.60 -30.08 -10.13
N VAL A 180 37.76 -29.92 -8.81
CA VAL A 180 39.03 -30.28 -8.14
C VAL A 180 39.23 -31.79 -8.12
N LYS A 181 38.19 -32.55 -7.76
CA LYS A 181 38.21 -34.02 -7.79
C LYS A 181 38.59 -34.58 -9.16
N ASN A 182 37.98 -34.06 -10.23
CA ASN A 182 38.20 -34.64 -11.57
C ASN A 182 39.53 -34.20 -12.19
N LYS A 183 40.07 -33.04 -11.79
CA LYS A 183 41.27 -32.47 -12.41
C LYS A 183 42.56 -32.77 -11.65
N TYR A 184 42.50 -32.93 -10.32
CA TYR A 184 43.70 -32.99 -9.47
C TYR A 184 43.76 -34.22 -8.56
N VAL A 185 42.71 -35.04 -8.46
CA VAL A 185 42.68 -36.23 -7.61
C VAL A 185 42.81 -37.50 -8.46
N LEU A 186 43.74 -38.38 -8.09
CA LEU A 186 43.95 -39.67 -8.75
C LEU A 186 42.73 -40.57 -8.56
N GLU A 187 42.40 -41.40 -9.56
CA GLU A 187 41.15 -42.19 -9.58
C GLU A 187 40.92 -43.05 -8.34
N LYS A 188 42.01 -43.61 -7.80
CA LYS A 188 42.02 -44.44 -6.58
C LYS A 188 41.66 -43.66 -5.30
N ASP A 189 41.94 -42.37 -5.26
CA ASP A 189 41.81 -41.53 -4.06
C ASP A 189 40.52 -40.67 -4.10
N LYS A 190 39.74 -40.78 -5.20
CA LYS A 190 38.51 -40.01 -5.43
C LYS A 190 37.37 -40.33 -4.47
N ALA A 191 37.29 -41.57 -3.98
CA ALA A 191 36.27 -41.98 -3.02
C ALA A 191 36.56 -41.40 -1.64
N GLU A 192 37.81 -41.54 -1.18
CA GLU A 192 38.29 -41.00 0.09
C GLU A 192 38.21 -39.47 0.13
N PHE A 193 38.54 -38.78 -0.97
CA PHE A 193 38.38 -37.33 -1.09
C PHE A 193 36.93 -36.86 -0.87
N VAL A 194 35.93 -37.60 -1.38
CA VAL A 194 34.52 -37.24 -1.19
C VAL A 194 34.10 -37.46 0.26
N GLU A 195 34.57 -38.53 0.89
CA GLU A 195 34.26 -38.87 2.27
C GLU A 195 34.86 -37.83 3.25
N ASP A 196 36.15 -37.52 3.12
CA ASP A 196 36.82 -36.51 3.97
C ASP A 196 36.15 -35.14 3.82
N TYR A 197 35.84 -34.75 2.59
CA TYR A 197 35.17 -33.48 2.33
C TYR A 197 33.75 -33.43 2.91
N THR A 198 33.00 -34.53 2.85
CA THR A 198 31.66 -34.62 3.44
C THR A 198 31.71 -34.54 4.97
N ASN A 199 32.69 -35.20 5.58
CA ASN A 199 32.93 -35.17 7.02
C ASN A 199 33.30 -33.75 7.51
N GLN A 200 34.11 -33.01 6.74
CA GLN A 200 34.43 -31.62 7.09
C GLN A 200 33.21 -30.69 6.99
N ILE A 201 32.32 -30.88 6.01
CA ILE A 201 31.06 -30.13 5.91
C ILE A 201 30.15 -30.42 7.11
N GLU A 202 30.03 -31.68 7.51
CA GLU A 202 29.19 -32.08 8.63
C GLU A 202 29.72 -31.51 9.96
N LYS A 203 31.03 -31.49 10.13
CA LYS A 203 31.69 -30.83 11.26
C LYS A 203 31.38 -29.32 11.32
N LEU A 204 31.54 -28.61 10.20
CA LEU A 204 31.21 -27.18 10.11
C LEU A 204 29.72 -26.88 10.37
N LYS A 205 28.83 -27.80 10.01
CA LYS A 205 27.38 -27.67 10.26
C LYS A 205 27.03 -27.84 11.75
N ASN A 206 27.80 -28.64 12.48
CA ASN A 206 27.59 -28.90 13.90
C ASN A 206 28.24 -27.83 14.79
N ASP A 207 29.36 -27.23 14.36
CA ASP A 207 30.04 -26.14 15.09
C ASP A 207 29.33 -24.77 14.94
N GLY A 208 28.40 -24.64 13.99
CA GLY A 208 27.64 -23.41 13.70
C GLY A 208 26.25 -23.30 14.35
N ARG A 209 25.89 -24.21 15.26
CA ARG A 209 24.67 -24.15 16.09
C ARG A 209 25.02 -23.76 17.53
#